data_AF-A0A1T0CVD9-F1
#
_entry.id   AF-A0A1T0CVD9-F1
#
_cell.length_a   1.000
_cell.length_b   1.000
_cell.length_c   1.000
_cell.angle_alpha   90.00
_cell.angle_beta   90.00
_cell.angle_gamma   90.00
#
_symmetry.space_group_name_H-M   'P 1'
#
loop_
_entity.id
_entity.type
_entity.pdbx_description
1 polymer ?
#
loop_
_entity_poly.entity_id
_entity_poly.type
_entity_poly.pdbx_seq_one_letter_code
_entity_poly.pdbx_strand_id
1 'polypeptide(L)'
;MSKTLYRHHGVDERGFGLIEALVALLLLSIVAMGFLSVQGRLMITSTDAAFHTQAIQLMSNDYHAIRSFSSSQKDSYAQTLRQIAQSADGGIEAYQRTANAAIIHCYQGCTPQEMARSLAIRSAQSAGRSKIVLSVTTCATGRCWVAAWGDQASGLLNNCPHLMVRAVNDKLNNCIMMGGL
;
A
#
# COMPACT_ATOMS: atom_id res chain seq x y z
N MET A 1 76.41 -26.18 -29.13
CA MET A 1 76.43 -24.71 -29.04
C MET A 1 74.98 -24.25 -29.06
N SER A 2 74.44 -23.94 -27.89
CA SER A 2 73.01 -23.67 -27.63
C SER A 2 72.68 -22.20 -27.90
N LYS A 3 71.59 -21.92 -28.62
CA LYS A 3 70.99 -20.57 -28.67
C LYS A 3 69.52 -20.69 -28.30
N THR A 4 69.26 -20.51 -27.00
CA THR A 4 67.93 -20.33 -26.42
C THR A 4 67.45 -18.94 -26.79
N LEU A 5 66.49 -18.87 -27.72
CA LEU A 5 65.91 -17.61 -28.20
C LEU A 5 64.75 -17.23 -27.26
N TYR A 6 65.04 -16.38 -26.27
CA TYR A 6 64.03 -15.79 -25.39
C TYR A 6 63.14 -14.85 -26.21
N ARG A 7 61.89 -15.26 -26.45
CA ARG A 7 60.86 -14.42 -27.04
C ARG A 7 60.28 -13.54 -25.94
N HIS A 8 60.69 -12.28 -25.90
CA HIS A 8 59.99 -11.24 -25.13
C HIS A 8 58.58 -11.07 -25.72
N HIS A 9 57.56 -11.57 -25.02
CA HIS A 9 56.21 -11.07 -25.17
C HIS A 9 56.16 -9.70 -24.48
N GLY A 10 56.48 -8.66 -25.24
CA GLY A 10 56.09 -7.29 -24.88
C GLY A 10 54.56 -7.26 -24.78
N VAL A 11 54.05 -6.95 -23.60
CA VAL A 11 52.66 -6.57 -23.45
C VAL A 11 52.53 -5.25 -24.20
N ASP A 12 51.82 -5.28 -25.33
CA ASP A 12 51.47 -4.10 -26.12
C ASP A 12 50.69 -3.15 -25.18
N GLU A 13 51.38 -2.18 -24.57
CA GLU A 13 50.74 -1.06 -23.86
C GLU A 13 50.12 -0.12 -24.91
N ARG A 14 49.05 -0.58 -25.55
CA ARG A 14 48.20 0.25 -26.39
C ARG A 14 47.42 1.16 -25.46
N GLY A 15 47.87 2.41 -25.35
CA GLY A 15 47.14 3.47 -24.65
C GLY A 15 45.70 3.54 -25.17
N PHE A 16 44.75 3.57 -24.24
CA PHE A 16 43.33 3.72 -24.53
C PHE A 16 43.14 4.97 -25.40
N GLY A 17 42.54 4.81 -26.58
CA GLY A 17 42.22 5.93 -27.44
C GLY A 17 41.21 6.85 -26.76
N LEU A 18 41.38 8.16 -26.88
CA LEU A 18 40.44 9.14 -26.31
C LEU A 18 38.99 8.91 -26.82
N ILE A 19 38.86 8.43 -28.05
CA ILE A 19 37.60 7.98 -28.66
C ILE A 19 37.00 6.77 -27.93
N GLU A 20 37.82 5.80 -27.52
CA GLU A 20 37.37 4.60 -26.82
C GLU A 20 36.85 4.94 -25.42
N ALA A 21 37.53 5.86 -24.72
CA ALA A 21 37.06 6.39 -23.45
C ALA A 21 35.72 7.15 -23.60
N LEU A 22 35.57 7.95 -24.66
CA LEU A 22 34.30 8.65 -24.94
C LEU A 22 33.16 7.68 -25.26
N VAL A 23 33.43 6.62 -26.05
CA VAL A 23 32.44 5.58 -26.35
C VAL A 23 32.08 4.79 -25.10
N ALA A 24 33.05 4.45 -24.25
CA ALA A 24 32.79 3.76 -22.98
C ALA A 24 31.92 4.60 -22.05
N LEU A 25 32.19 5.92 -21.94
CA LEU A 25 31.36 6.84 -21.16
C LEU A 25 29.95 7.01 -21.75
N LEU A 26 29.84 7.04 -23.08
CA LEU A 26 28.55 7.13 -23.76
C LEU A 26 27.72 5.86 -23.50
N LEU A 27 28.30 4.67 -23.65
CA LEU A 27 27.62 3.41 -23.35
C LEU A 27 27.25 3.30 -21.86
N LEU A 28 28.14 3.74 -20.96
CA LEU A 28 27.87 3.76 -19.52
C LEU A 28 26.67 4.66 -19.18
N SER A 29 26.56 5.83 -19.83
CA SER A 29 25.44 6.75 -19.60
C SER A 29 24.09 6.16 -20.06
N ILE A 30 24.06 5.47 -21.20
CA ILE A 30 22.86 4.77 -21.70
C ILE A 30 22.43 3.67 -20.74
N VAL A 31 23.38 2.84 -20.27
CA VAL A 31 23.11 1.76 -19.32
C VAL A 31 22.60 2.31 -17.99
N ALA A 32 23.22 3.37 -17.46
CA ALA A 32 22.80 4.01 -16.23
C ALA A 32 21.36 4.58 -16.33
N MET A 33 21.01 5.22 -17.45
CA MET A 33 19.67 5.75 -17.66
C MET A 33 18.61 4.65 -17.78
N GLY A 34 18.95 3.53 -18.43
CA GLY A 34 18.10 2.33 -18.48
C GLY A 34 17.86 1.73 -17.09
N PHE A 35 18.91 1.63 -16.28
CA PHE A 35 18.81 1.09 -14.91
C PHE A 35 17.95 1.97 -13.99
N LEU A 36 18.12 3.29 -14.02
CA LEU A 36 17.29 4.23 -13.25
C LEU A 36 15.80 4.12 -13.61
N SER A 37 15.49 3.93 -14.89
CA SER A 37 14.11 3.76 -15.37
C SER A 37 13.43 2.50 -14.80
N VAL A 38 14.18 1.40 -14.67
CA VAL A 38 13.67 0.15 -14.07
C VAL A 38 13.49 0.31 -12.56
N GLN A 39 14.46 0.90 -11.86
CA GLN A 39 14.37 1.16 -10.43
C GLN A 39 13.15 2.03 -10.06
N GLY A 40 12.86 3.07 -10.86
CA GLY A 40 11.68 3.91 -10.64
C GLY A 40 10.35 3.14 -10.69
N ARG A 41 10.22 2.17 -11.62
CA ARG A 41 9.02 1.33 -11.71
C ARG A 41 8.91 0.38 -10.52
N LEU A 42 10.02 -0.23 -10.12
CA LEU A 42 10.07 -1.12 -8.96
C LEU A 42 9.69 -0.40 -7.67
N MET A 43 10.10 0.86 -7.51
CA MET A 43 9.75 1.67 -6.34
C MET A 43 8.24 1.88 -6.23
N ILE A 44 7.55 2.23 -7.32
CA ILE A 44 6.10 2.44 -7.32
C ILE A 44 5.37 1.13 -6.99
N THR A 45 5.77 0.02 -7.62
CA THR A 45 5.18 -1.30 -7.31
C THR A 45 5.45 -1.72 -5.87
N SER A 46 6.62 -1.38 -5.32
CA SER A 46 6.96 -1.63 -3.92
C SER A 46 6.10 -0.82 -2.95
N THR A 47 5.78 0.44 -3.27
CA THR A 47 4.90 1.26 -2.41
C THR A 47 3.47 0.71 -2.40
N ASP A 48 2.96 0.28 -3.56
CA ASP A 48 1.62 -0.34 -3.64
C ASP A 48 1.57 -1.66 -2.87
N ALA A 49 2.60 -2.51 -3.01
CA ALA A 49 2.70 -3.75 -2.24
C ALA A 49 2.77 -3.47 -0.73
N ALA A 50 3.49 -2.42 -0.31
CA ALA A 50 3.56 -2.03 1.09
C ALA A 50 2.20 -1.60 1.64
N PHE A 51 1.44 -0.78 0.89
CA PHE A 51 0.07 -0.39 1.29
C PHE A 51 -0.87 -1.60 1.35
N HIS A 52 -0.77 -2.51 0.39
CA HIS A 52 -1.55 -3.73 0.36
C HIS A 52 -1.29 -4.60 1.61
N THR A 53 -0.03 -4.84 1.95
CA THR A 53 0.34 -5.61 3.16
C THR A 53 -0.11 -4.90 4.44
N GLN A 54 0.03 -3.57 4.52
CA GLN A 54 -0.44 -2.79 5.67
C GLN A 54 -1.97 -2.86 5.84
N ALA A 55 -2.72 -2.79 4.73
CA ALA A 55 -4.17 -2.91 4.75
C ALA A 55 -4.62 -4.29 5.25
N ILE A 56 -3.99 -5.37 4.76
CA ILE A 56 -4.28 -6.74 5.24
C ILE A 56 -3.98 -6.87 6.73
N GLN A 57 -2.82 -6.39 7.18
CA GLN A 57 -2.43 -6.48 8.58
C GLN A 57 -3.44 -5.74 9.46
N LEU A 58 -3.86 -4.54 9.05
CA LEU A 58 -4.85 -3.75 9.78
C LEU A 58 -6.20 -4.48 9.88
N MET A 59 -6.72 -4.98 8.75
CA MET A 59 -7.98 -5.73 8.72
C MET A 59 -7.91 -7.02 9.52
N SER A 60 -6.78 -7.75 9.46
CA SER A 60 -6.57 -8.97 10.24
C SER A 60 -6.53 -8.68 11.74
N ASN A 61 -5.84 -7.61 12.15
CA ASN A 61 -5.83 -7.16 13.54
C ASN A 61 -7.25 -6.79 14.02
N ASP A 62 -8.00 -6.06 13.20
CA ASP A 62 -9.40 -5.70 13.49
C ASP A 62 -10.28 -6.94 13.60
N TYR A 63 -10.15 -7.88 12.67
CA TYR A 63 -10.87 -9.16 12.68
C TYR A 63 -10.65 -9.91 14.00
N HIS A 64 -9.39 -10.03 14.43
CA HIS A 64 -9.07 -10.69 15.69
C HIS A 64 -9.60 -9.92 16.90
N ALA A 65 -9.59 -8.59 16.86
CA ALA A 65 -10.09 -7.74 17.94
C ALA A 65 -11.62 -7.80 18.09
N ILE A 66 -12.37 -7.93 16.99
CA ILE A 66 -13.84 -7.97 17.01
C ILE A 66 -14.43 -9.38 16.96
N ARG A 67 -13.61 -10.44 16.92
CA ARG A 67 -14.11 -11.81 16.75
C ARG A 67 -15.12 -12.23 17.82
N SER A 68 -14.97 -11.71 19.04
CA SER A 68 -15.84 -12.01 20.19
C SER A 68 -17.01 -11.05 20.34
N PHE A 69 -17.15 -10.07 19.45
CA PHE A 69 -18.25 -9.11 19.50
C PHE A 69 -19.56 -9.76 19.07
N SER A 70 -20.65 -9.37 19.73
CA SER A 70 -22.00 -9.72 19.29
C SER A 70 -22.34 -9.04 17.96
N SER A 71 -23.37 -9.53 17.26
CA SER A 71 -23.81 -8.99 15.98
C SER A 71 -24.08 -7.48 16.04
N SER A 72 -24.72 -7.00 17.11
CA SER A 72 -25.05 -5.57 17.30
C SER A 72 -23.81 -4.71 17.58
N GLN A 73 -22.78 -5.27 18.21
CA GLN A 73 -21.49 -4.60 18.38
C GLN A 73 -20.75 -4.50 17.05
N LYS A 74 -20.75 -5.57 16.25
CA LYS A 74 -20.19 -5.54 14.90
C LYS A 74 -20.94 -4.55 13.99
N ASP A 75 -22.26 -4.42 14.16
CA ASP A 75 -23.08 -3.41 13.46
C ASP A 75 -22.63 -2.00 13.84
N SER A 76 -22.46 -1.75 15.14
CA SER A 76 -21.99 -0.47 15.65
C SER A 76 -20.59 -0.14 15.14
N TYR A 77 -19.68 -1.12 15.11
CA TYR A 77 -18.33 -0.99 14.55
C TYR A 77 -18.37 -0.62 13.05
N ALA A 78 -19.10 -1.40 12.26
CA ALA A 78 -19.21 -1.20 10.82
C ALA A 78 -19.85 0.14 10.47
N GLN A 79 -20.89 0.54 11.20
CA GLN A 79 -21.57 1.81 10.99
C GLN A 79 -20.64 2.98 11.29
N THR A 80 -19.87 2.93 12.39
CA THR A 80 -18.90 3.98 12.72
C THR A 80 -17.79 4.09 11.67
N LEU A 81 -17.22 2.97 11.19
CA LEU A 81 -16.23 3.02 10.12
C LEU A 81 -16.79 3.62 8.83
N ARG A 82 -18.00 3.23 8.42
CA ARG A 82 -18.66 3.81 7.25
C ARG A 82 -18.89 5.30 7.41
N GLN A 83 -19.37 5.73 8.57
CA GLN A 83 -19.63 7.14 8.84
C GLN A 83 -18.35 7.98 8.74
N ILE A 84 -17.24 7.51 9.31
CA ILE A 84 -15.93 8.18 9.19
C ILE A 84 -15.48 8.25 7.72
N ALA A 85 -15.60 7.15 6.98
CA ALA A 85 -15.21 7.11 5.57
C ALA A 85 -16.08 8.00 4.67
N GLN A 86 -17.39 8.07 4.94
CA GLN A 86 -18.35 8.87 4.15
C GLN A 86 -18.28 10.37 4.47
N SER A 87 -17.91 10.74 5.70
CA SER A 87 -17.74 12.14 6.10
C SER A 87 -16.37 12.72 5.71
N ALA A 88 -15.49 11.90 5.13
CA ALA A 88 -14.21 12.32 4.60
C ALA A 88 -14.34 12.80 3.14
N ASP A 89 -14.55 14.10 2.95
CA ASP A 89 -14.57 14.73 1.62
C ASP A 89 -13.17 15.20 1.19
N GLY A 90 -12.66 14.68 0.06
CA GLY A 90 -11.36 15.07 -0.49
C GLY A 90 -10.18 14.12 -0.23
N GLY A 91 -10.43 12.80 -0.16
CA GLY A 91 -9.36 11.79 -0.17
C GLY A 91 -8.73 11.47 1.20
N ILE A 92 -7.50 10.95 1.20
CA ILE A 92 -6.83 10.40 2.40
C ILE A 92 -6.61 11.43 3.51
N GLU A 93 -6.29 12.68 3.18
CA GLU A 93 -6.06 13.73 4.17
C GLU A 93 -7.35 14.13 4.89
N ALA A 94 -8.46 14.19 4.16
CA ALA A 94 -9.77 14.39 4.75
C ALA A 94 -10.15 13.22 5.66
N TYR A 95 -9.89 11.99 5.22
CA TYR A 95 -10.13 10.80 6.04
C TYR A 95 -9.32 10.84 7.33
N GLN A 96 -8.03 11.20 7.26
CA GLN A 96 -7.17 11.32 8.44
C GLN A 96 -7.69 12.39 9.40
N ARG A 97 -8.13 13.56 8.89
CA ARG A 97 -8.73 14.61 9.73
C ARG A 97 -10.02 14.15 10.40
N THR A 98 -10.93 13.56 9.64
CA THR A 98 -12.21 13.05 10.14
C THR A 98 -12.03 11.94 11.17
N ALA A 99 -11.12 10.99 10.93
CA ALA A 99 -10.80 9.92 11.88
C ALA A 99 -10.19 10.46 13.19
N ASN A 100 -9.33 11.49 13.11
CA ASN A 100 -8.74 12.12 14.29
C ASN A 100 -9.74 13.01 15.05
N ALA A 101 -10.71 13.60 14.36
CA ALA A 101 -11.78 14.38 14.97
C ALA A 101 -12.86 13.50 15.62
N ALA A 102 -12.95 12.23 15.23
CA ALA A 102 -13.87 11.29 15.85
C ALA A 102 -13.42 10.97 17.28
N ILE A 103 -14.21 11.41 18.26
CA ILE A 103 -13.96 11.20 19.68
C ILE A 103 -15.17 10.46 20.27
N ILE A 104 -14.89 9.44 21.07
CA ILE A 104 -15.87 8.84 21.97
C ILE A 104 -15.36 9.02 23.40
N HIS A 105 -16.20 9.63 24.24
CA HIS A 105 -15.94 9.76 25.67
C HIS A 105 -16.30 8.45 26.37
N CYS A 106 -15.43 7.44 26.23
CA CYS A 106 -15.54 6.17 26.92
C CYS A 106 -14.46 6.11 28.01
N TYR A 107 -14.79 6.58 29.23
CA TYR A 107 -13.82 6.69 30.32
C TYR A 107 -13.96 5.59 31.38
N GLN A 108 -15.17 5.15 31.76
CA GLN A 108 -15.48 3.91 32.49
C GLN A 108 -16.96 3.52 32.33
N GLY A 109 -17.28 2.22 32.28
CA GLY A 109 -18.67 1.73 32.20
C GLY A 109 -19.31 1.76 30.81
N CYS A 110 -18.50 1.78 29.74
CA CYS A 110 -19.02 1.87 28.39
C CYS A 110 -19.89 0.68 28.02
N THR A 111 -20.99 0.98 27.34
CA THR A 111 -21.83 -0.05 26.76
C THR A 111 -21.03 -0.89 25.76
N PRO A 112 -21.39 -2.17 25.54
CA PRO A 112 -20.74 -3.00 24.53
C PRO A 112 -20.70 -2.34 23.15
N GLN A 113 -21.71 -1.56 22.77
CA GLN A 113 -21.72 -0.80 21.51
C GLN A 113 -20.70 0.33 21.50
N GLU A 114 -20.58 1.12 22.57
CA GLU A 114 -19.58 2.20 22.66
C GLU A 114 -18.15 1.66 22.59
N MET A 115 -17.89 0.50 23.20
CA MET A 115 -16.60 -0.18 23.05
C MET A 115 -16.31 -0.48 21.58
N ALA A 116 -17.29 -1.01 20.85
CA ALA A 116 -17.15 -1.32 19.43
C ALA A 116 -16.91 -0.05 18.58
N ARG A 117 -17.63 1.04 18.85
CA ARG A 117 -17.42 2.33 18.18
C ARG A 117 -16.04 2.91 18.49
N SER A 118 -15.56 2.80 19.73
CA SER A 118 -14.22 3.26 20.13
C SER A 118 -13.12 2.51 19.37
N LEU A 119 -13.30 1.21 19.14
CA LEU A 119 -12.37 0.42 18.35
C LEU A 119 -12.41 0.84 16.88
N ALA A 120 -13.59 1.04 16.30
CA ALA A 120 -13.73 1.55 14.93
C ALA A 120 -13.00 2.88 14.72
N ILE A 121 -13.11 3.81 15.67
CA ILE A 121 -12.37 5.09 15.63
C ILE A 121 -10.85 4.84 15.64
N ARG A 122 -10.35 3.98 16.54
CA ARG A 122 -8.91 3.65 16.58
C ARG A 122 -8.43 2.98 15.30
N SER A 123 -9.21 2.07 14.73
CA SER A 123 -8.90 1.42 13.46
C SER A 123 -8.86 2.43 12.31
N ALA A 124 -9.81 3.37 12.26
CA ALA A 124 -9.80 4.45 11.27
C ALA A 124 -8.61 5.40 11.43
N GLN A 125 -8.24 5.75 12.67
CA GLN A 125 -7.05 6.57 12.95
C GLN A 125 -5.78 5.86 12.51
N SER A 126 -5.66 4.55 12.80
CA SER A 126 -4.53 3.73 12.37
C SER A 126 -4.44 3.63 10.84
N ALA A 127 -5.59 3.45 10.16
CA ALA A 127 -5.67 3.46 8.70
C ALA A 127 -5.20 4.82 8.13
N GLY A 128 -5.72 5.93 8.66
CA GLY A 128 -5.38 7.28 8.20
C GLY A 128 -3.90 7.62 8.38
N ARG A 129 -3.27 7.16 9.47
CA ARG A 129 -1.81 7.29 9.68
C ARG A 129 -0.99 6.51 8.66
N SER A 130 -1.53 5.38 8.18
CA SER A 130 -0.93 4.53 7.16
C SER A 130 -1.29 4.96 5.73
N LYS A 131 -1.93 6.12 5.57
CA LYS A 131 -2.42 6.66 4.28
C LYS A 131 -3.38 5.68 3.56
N ILE A 132 -4.18 4.96 4.34
CA ILE A 132 -5.21 4.04 3.87
C ILE A 132 -6.58 4.56 4.34
N VAL A 133 -7.57 4.48 3.46
CA VAL A 133 -8.97 4.72 3.79
C VAL A 133 -9.62 3.37 4.09
N LEU A 134 -10.03 3.15 5.34
CA LEU A 134 -10.71 1.93 5.77
C LEU A 134 -12.21 2.20 5.95
N SER A 135 -13.04 1.33 5.40
CA SER A 135 -14.49 1.34 5.54
C SER A 135 -15.04 -0.09 5.58
N VAL A 136 -16.35 -0.22 5.71
CA VAL A 136 -17.06 -1.51 5.64
C VAL A 136 -18.14 -1.43 4.58
N THR A 137 -18.17 -2.39 3.68
CA THR A 137 -19.21 -2.53 2.66
C THR A 137 -20.00 -3.83 2.83
N THR A 138 -21.10 -3.96 2.12
CA THR A 138 -21.86 -5.20 2.01
C THR A 138 -21.26 -6.08 0.92
N CYS A 139 -21.16 -7.38 1.18
CA CYS A 139 -20.63 -8.38 0.25
C CYS A 139 -21.44 -9.68 0.33
N ALA A 140 -21.18 -10.65 -0.56
CA ALA A 140 -21.95 -11.89 -0.64
C ALA A 140 -21.99 -12.69 0.68
N THR A 141 -20.94 -12.59 1.50
CA THR A 141 -20.82 -13.25 2.80
C THR A 141 -21.36 -12.41 3.97
N GLY A 142 -22.02 -11.27 3.70
CA GLY A 142 -22.52 -10.35 4.71
C GLY A 142 -21.79 -9.01 4.67
N ARG A 143 -20.90 -8.75 5.62
CA ARG A 143 -20.12 -7.51 5.70
C ARG A 143 -18.65 -7.77 5.47
N CYS A 144 -18.04 -6.87 4.72
CA CYS A 144 -16.64 -6.93 4.38
C CYS A 144 -15.96 -5.61 4.72
N TRP A 145 -14.76 -5.68 5.28
CA TRP A 145 -13.86 -4.54 5.29
C TRP A 145 -13.42 -4.22 3.88
N VAL A 146 -13.31 -2.94 3.58
CA VAL A 146 -12.73 -2.43 2.33
C VAL A 146 -11.70 -1.38 2.70
N ALA A 147 -10.49 -1.54 2.16
CA ALA A 147 -9.43 -0.53 2.26
C ALA A 147 -9.07 -0.06 0.87
N ALA A 148 -8.75 1.22 0.75
CA ALA A 148 -8.24 1.81 -0.48
C ALA A 148 -7.12 2.81 -0.17
N TRP A 149 -6.22 3.02 -1.12
CA TRP A 149 -5.09 3.96 -1.03
C TRP A 149 -4.88 4.73 -2.34
N GLY A 150 -3.98 5.70 -2.32
CA GLY A 150 -3.74 6.63 -3.43
C GLY A 150 -4.80 7.71 -3.59
N ASP A 151 -4.68 8.50 -4.66
CA ASP A 151 -5.42 9.75 -4.84
C ASP A 151 -6.94 9.58 -4.96
N GLN A 152 -7.39 8.39 -5.37
CA GLN A 152 -8.80 8.06 -5.57
C GLN A 152 -9.37 7.13 -4.51
N ALA A 153 -8.66 6.93 -3.38
CA ALA A 153 -9.03 5.98 -2.33
C ALA A 153 -10.51 6.07 -1.91
N SER A 154 -11.02 7.29 -1.66
CA SER A 154 -12.42 7.50 -1.25
C SER A 154 -13.43 7.11 -2.35
N GLY A 155 -13.12 7.37 -3.62
CA GLY A 155 -13.97 6.96 -4.76
C GLY A 155 -13.93 5.46 -5.05
N LEU A 156 -12.82 4.80 -4.68
CA LEU A 156 -12.64 3.35 -4.86
C LEU A 156 -13.42 2.51 -3.85
N LEU A 157 -13.79 3.05 -2.68
CA LEU A 157 -14.50 2.29 -1.63
C LEU A 157 -15.79 1.63 -2.13
N ASN A 158 -16.57 2.34 -2.96
CA ASN A 158 -17.85 1.85 -3.49
C ASN A 158 -17.66 0.90 -4.69
N ASN A 159 -16.54 1.02 -5.40
CA ASN A 159 -16.28 0.29 -6.65
C ASN A 159 -15.28 -0.87 -6.47
N CYS A 160 -14.64 -0.98 -5.31
CA CYS A 160 -13.65 -2.01 -5.01
C CYS A 160 -14.15 -3.44 -5.31
N PRO A 161 -15.41 -3.81 -4.99
CA PRO A 161 -15.93 -5.14 -5.30
C PRO A 161 -15.98 -5.45 -6.81
N HIS A 162 -16.15 -4.44 -7.66
CA HIS A 162 -16.17 -4.60 -9.11
C HIS A 162 -14.76 -4.62 -9.71
N LEU A 163 -13.80 -3.94 -9.07
CA LEU A 163 -12.40 -3.86 -9.52
C LEU A 163 -11.66 -5.19 -9.30
N MET A 164 -11.93 -5.89 -8.20
CA MET A 164 -11.33 -7.21 -7.92
C MET A 164 -11.72 -8.30 -8.94
N VAL A 165 -12.85 -8.15 -9.66
CA VAL A 165 -13.32 -9.10 -10.68
C VAL A 165 -12.74 -8.81 -12.07
N ARG A 166 -12.26 -7.59 -12.33
CA ARG A 166 -11.72 -7.15 -13.63
C ARG A 166 -10.19 -7.11 -13.72
N ALA A 167 -9.49 -7.52 -12.67
CA ALA A 167 -8.06 -7.29 -12.45
C ALA A 167 -7.09 -8.15 -13.29
N VAL A 168 -7.34 -8.33 -14.59
CA VAL A 168 -6.35 -8.95 -15.51
C VAL A 168 -5.63 -7.90 -16.37
N ASN A 169 -6.11 -6.64 -16.46
CA ASN A 169 -5.54 -5.69 -17.43
C ASN A 169 -5.34 -4.22 -17.01
N ASP A 170 -5.70 -3.79 -15.80
CA ASP A 170 -5.54 -2.38 -15.41
C ASP A 170 -4.76 -2.19 -14.10
N LYS A 171 -3.93 -1.13 -14.07
CA LYS A 171 -3.15 -0.64 -12.90
C LYS A 171 -4.05 -0.04 -11.79
N LEU A 172 -5.18 -0.68 -11.45
CA LEU A 172 -6.21 -0.14 -10.57
C LEU A 172 -6.56 -1.11 -9.42
N ASN A 173 -5.54 -1.69 -8.80
CA ASN A 173 -5.67 -2.53 -7.60
C ASN A 173 -5.35 -1.76 -6.31
N ASN A 174 -5.67 -0.47 -6.24
CA ASN A 174 -5.41 0.34 -5.04
C ASN A 174 -6.46 0.14 -3.95
N CYS A 175 -7.08 -1.04 -3.91
CA CYS A 175 -8.06 -1.39 -2.91
C CYS A 175 -8.07 -2.90 -2.65
N ILE A 176 -8.50 -3.28 -1.45
CA ILE A 176 -8.66 -4.67 -1.04
C ILE A 176 -9.94 -4.81 -0.21
N MET A 177 -10.56 -5.97 -0.32
CA MET A 177 -11.73 -6.34 0.46
C MET A 177 -11.48 -7.63 1.23
N MET A 178 -11.87 -7.67 2.51
CA MET A 178 -11.77 -8.85 3.37
C MET A 178 -13.14 -9.13 3.99
N GLY A 179 -13.62 -10.37 3.89
CA GLY A 179 -14.85 -10.81 4.54
C GLY A 179 -14.64 -11.21 6.00
N GLY A 180 -15.75 -11.50 6.70
CA GLY A 180 -15.71 -12.06 8.05
C GLY A 180 -16.13 -11.11 9.17
N LEU A 181 -16.78 -9.99 8.82
CA LEU A 181 -17.37 -9.07 9.80
C LEU A 181 -18.78 -9.55 10.21
#